data_AF-A0A7T8KGU7-F1
#
_entry.id   AF-A0A7T8KGU7-F1
#
_cell.length_a   1.000
_cell.length_b   1.000
_cell.length_c   1.000
_cell.angle_alpha   90.00
_cell.angle_beta   90.00
_cell.angle_gamma   90.00
#
_symmetry.space_group_name_H-M   'P 1'
#
loop_
_entity.id
_entity.type
_entity.pdbx_description
1 polymer ?
#
loop_
_entity_poly.entity_id
_entity_poly.type
_entity_poly.pdbx_seq_one_letter_code
_entity_poly.pdbx_strand_id
1 'polypeptide(L)'
;MKTILMEKAQITTGLAAVARFEAKFNGGERPRAFTYQVAFGKGMDASNKTHWHLTLESEPTSPAMGHKICVNGHTTAPHVPFWDIGMMRNSNLNLLIQNVIGFGKTCKESQVKTYITSRVSEKQLRWSKESPVAKKCQEYMDKRIPGASTTYECTQTRYLAKMYDEVDVKNGAVKLTSSLQSLWWPYVTENHSFTHVTGHFQPKRESSAHIVFHKASETVSLTLKTPERHIKFGHIRVPYTLRTMLPLVAGESNIVKSLNLNTGERFNPVCHVEKDWLRTFDNRSLPLHMDDCFHLVAGDCSSTVRFGLLARSVPHTIGKEIKAFVGKTEVIMTPSSTYSRGNRNIKITIDGTPLVVPKGMIKTFPVGSEFPLIKIYRSIDDVYGFEAPSHSLYFRTNGERISLSPSMTMKGKLCGICGDMNGQTLGDISGPSRCIYSSPLAEVAAYRVSSPTCSPLETGIKQKLEAETAQCARFEEIPTEVIKTYTSLVGKCTSQKHMILERGGETCFSTTPVTQCGAQCSPKPKQLISKKFGFTCMKSGRVTELYREKVIQGLVLPELKSLPVTFSTAVLVPQSCSSIVSGHPSSP
;
A
#
# COMPACT_ATOMS: atom_id res chain seq x y z
N MET A 1 -10.53 25.62 -19.60
CA MET A 1 -9.27 24.85 -19.47
C MET A 1 -9.46 23.39 -19.09
N LYS A 2 -10.27 23.05 -18.06
CA LYS A 2 -10.59 21.65 -17.69
C LYS A 2 -11.09 20.81 -18.89
N THR A 3 -11.99 21.38 -19.70
CA THR A 3 -12.53 20.75 -20.93
C THR A 3 -11.46 20.52 -21.99
N ILE A 4 -10.59 21.51 -22.24
CA ILE A 4 -9.51 21.43 -23.24
C ILE A 4 -8.43 20.39 -22.86
N LEU A 5 -8.13 20.25 -21.56
CA LEU A 5 -7.21 19.23 -21.04
C LEU A 5 -7.82 17.82 -21.07
N MET A 6 -9.12 17.69 -20.80
CA MET A 6 -9.82 16.41 -20.90
C MET A 6 -9.99 15.94 -22.35
N GLU A 7 -10.28 16.87 -23.27
CA GLU A 7 -10.44 16.62 -24.70
C GLU A 7 -9.11 16.27 -25.38
N LYS A 8 -8.01 16.97 -25.03
CA LYS A 8 -6.66 16.62 -25.52
C LYS A 8 -6.11 15.28 -25.00
N ALA A 9 -6.70 14.73 -23.94
CA ALA A 9 -6.21 13.51 -23.29
C ALA A 9 -7.14 12.28 -23.43
N GLN A 10 -8.28 12.39 -24.13
CA GLN A 10 -9.27 11.31 -24.25
C GLN A 10 -9.74 10.75 -22.89
N ILE A 11 -9.74 11.59 -21.84
CA ILE A 11 -10.04 11.21 -20.46
C ILE A 11 -11.54 11.39 -20.19
N THR A 12 -12.23 10.31 -19.81
CA THR A 12 -13.65 10.34 -19.39
C THR A 12 -13.81 10.71 -17.91
N THR A 13 -12.87 10.27 -17.06
CA THR A 13 -12.82 10.64 -15.63
C THR A 13 -11.38 10.89 -15.20
N GLY A 14 -11.10 12.01 -14.54
CA GLY A 14 -9.74 12.35 -14.17
C GLY A 14 -9.57 13.65 -13.39
N LEU A 15 -8.33 13.93 -13.04
CA LEU A 15 -7.90 15.15 -12.37
C LEU A 15 -6.98 15.93 -13.30
N ALA A 16 -7.15 17.24 -13.31
CA ALA A 16 -6.26 18.15 -14.03
C ALA A 16 -5.92 19.34 -13.11
N ALA A 17 -4.67 19.78 -13.15
CA ALA A 17 -4.16 20.91 -12.41
C ALA A 17 -3.29 21.76 -13.33
N VAL A 18 -3.34 23.08 -13.14
CA VAL A 18 -2.47 24.02 -13.82
C VAL A 18 -1.85 24.91 -12.76
N ALA A 19 -0.53 25.06 -12.79
CA ALA A 19 0.23 25.90 -11.89
C ALA A 19 1.08 26.87 -12.71
N ARG A 20 1.22 28.10 -12.22
CA ARG A 20 2.11 29.12 -12.77
C ARG A 20 3.19 29.41 -11.73
N PHE A 21 4.44 29.34 -12.15
CA PHE A 21 5.61 29.61 -11.32
C PHE A 21 6.31 30.86 -11.83
N GLU A 22 6.58 31.81 -10.95
CA GLU A 22 7.35 33.01 -11.26
C GLU A 22 8.56 33.10 -10.34
N ALA A 23 9.75 33.25 -10.92
CA ALA A 23 11.01 33.43 -10.21
C ALA A 23 11.62 34.77 -10.61
N LYS A 24 11.69 35.71 -9.67
CA LYS A 24 12.24 37.06 -9.87
C LYS A 24 13.63 37.17 -9.26
N PHE A 25 14.62 37.48 -10.08
CA PHE A 25 16.01 37.71 -9.67
C PHE A 25 16.27 39.21 -9.67
N ASN A 26 16.50 39.78 -8.49
CA ASN A 26 16.71 41.22 -8.28
C ASN A 26 18.20 41.62 -8.23
N GLY A 27 19.12 40.68 -8.42
CA GLY A 27 20.57 40.94 -8.39
C GLY A 27 21.11 41.40 -9.75
N GLY A 28 21.04 42.69 -10.03
CA GLY A 28 21.61 43.33 -11.24
C GLY A 28 20.94 44.67 -11.58
N GLU A 29 21.48 45.43 -12.54
CA GLU A 29 20.92 46.73 -12.98
C GLU A 29 19.48 46.62 -13.56
N ARG A 30 19.07 45.42 -14.00
CA ARG A 30 17.71 45.14 -14.48
C ARG A 30 17.19 43.83 -13.85
N PRO A 31 16.11 43.88 -13.04
CA PRO A 31 15.47 42.69 -12.52
C PRO A 31 14.98 41.78 -13.66
N ARG A 32 15.17 40.46 -13.53
CA ARG A 32 14.64 39.48 -14.49
C ARG A 32 13.61 38.57 -13.82
N ALA A 33 12.44 38.43 -14.45
CA ALA A 33 11.40 37.50 -14.03
C ALA A 33 11.33 36.32 -15.00
N PHE A 34 11.41 35.10 -14.49
CA PHE A 34 11.20 33.87 -15.25
C PHE A 34 9.84 33.30 -14.90
N THR A 35 8.99 33.12 -15.90
CA THR A 35 7.63 32.64 -15.69
C THR A 35 7.41 31.35 -16.47
N TYR A 36 6.98 30.31 -15.76
CA TYR A 36 6.68 29.00 -16.29
C TYR A 36 5.25 28.60 -15.98
N GLN A 37 4.60 27.96 -16.94
CA GLN A 37 3.32 27.32 -16.74
C GLN A 37 3.48 25.80 -16.81
N VAL A 38 2.94 25.12 -15.80
CA VAL A 38 2.87 23.66 -15.74
C VAL A 38 1.40 23.25 -15.80
N ALA A 39 1.05 22.41 -16.76
CA ALA A 39 -0.24 21.75 -16.82
C ALA A 39 -0.04 20.25 -16.64
N PHE A 40 -0.78 19.64 -15.71
CA PHE A 40 -0.79 18.21 -15.49
C PHE A 40 -2.22 17.67 -15.57
N GLY A 41 -2.40 16.54 -16.23
CA GLY A 41 -3.64 15.79 -16.29
C GLY A 41 -3.39 14.30 -16.13
N LYS A 42 -4.26 13.62 -15.39
CA LYS A 42 -4.28 12.16 -15.29
C LYS A 42 -5.72 11.69 -15.21
N GLY A 43 -6.04 10.63 -15.96
CA GLY A 43 -7.38 10.05 -15.91
C GLY A 43 -7.49 8.76 -16.71
N MET A 44 -8.69 8.22 -16.77
CA MET A 44 -9.01 6.99 -17.50
C MET A 44 -9.87 7.31 -18.72
N ASP A 45 -9.70 6.53 -19.79
CA ASP A 45 -10.58 6.55 -20.95
C ASP A 45 -11.78 5.60 -20.80
N ALA A 46 -12.65 5.55 -21.80
CA ALA A 46 -13.82 4.66 -21.82
C ALA A 46 -13.46 3.16 -21.82
N SER A 47 -12.21 2.81 -22.13
CA SER A 47 -11.68 1.44 -22.12
C SER A 47 -10.84 1.15 -20.86
N ASN A 48 -10.95 1.97 -19.81
CA ASN A 48 -10.17 1.86 -18.56
C ASN A 48 -8.64 1.95 -18.73
N LYS A 49 -8.13 2.48 -19.85
CA LYS A 49 -6.70 2.79 -19.95
C LYS A 49 -6.44 4.08 -19.22
N THR A 50 -5.39 4.10 -18.41
CA THR A 50 -4.99 5.32 -17.69
C THR A 50 -4.04 6.12 -18.56
N HIS A 51 -4.37 7.39 -18.77
CA HIS A 51 -3.59 8.37 -19.52
C HIS A 51 -3.04 9.43 -18.57
N TRP A 52 -1.86 9.96 -18.90
CA TRP A 52 -1.31 11.15 -18.26
C TRP A 52 -0.71 12.11 -19.29
N HIS A 53 -0.80 13.38 -18.95
CA HIS A 53 -0.29 14.49 -19.72
C HIS A 53 0.39 15.48 -18.78
N LEU A 54 1.60 15.91 -19.13
CA LEU A 54 2.31 17.00 -18.48
C LEU A 54 2.78 17.95 -19.58
N THR A 55 2.58 19.25 -19.41
CA THR A 55 3.21 20.29 -20.21
C THR A 55 3.91 21.26 -19.29
N LEU A 56 5.16 21.61 -19.61
CA LEU A 56 5.92 22.70 -19.03
C LEU A 56 6.28 23.66 -20.15
N GLU A 57 5.87 24.93 -20.05
CA GLU A 57 6.17 25.96 -21.04
C GLU A 57 6.58 27.28 -20.38
N SER A 58 7.55 27.98 -20.97
CA SER A 58 7.92 29.33 -20.57
C SER A 58 6.93 30.34 -21.17
N GLU A 59 6.49 31.33 -20.39
CA GLU A 59 5.59 32.37 -20.92
C GLU A 59 6.31 33.27 -21.94
N PRO A 60 5.58 33.82 -22.95
CA PRO A 60 6.18 34.64 -24.01
C PRO A 60 6.92 35.89 -23.51
N THR A 61 6.55 36.40 -22.33
CA THR A 61 7.16 37.57 -21.69
C THR A 61 8.43 37.23 -20.89
N SER A 62 8.77 35.95 -20.75
CA SER A 62 9.96 35.49 -20.03
C SER A 62 11.22 35.60 -20.91
N PRO A 63 12.40 35.93 -20.33
CA PRO A 63 13.68 35.95 -21.06
C PRO A 63 14.13 34.58 -21.57
N ALA A 64 13.56 33.49 -21.02
CA ALA A 64 13.77 32.15 -21.53
C ALA A 64 12.99 32.00 -22.85
N MET A 65 13.70 31.90 -23.98
CA MET A 65 13.11 31.59 -25.29
C MET A 65 12.09 30.45 -25.16
N GLY A 66 10.97 30.51 -25.89
CA GLY A 66 9.79 29.64 -25.79
C GLY A 66 10.03 28.13 -25.90
N HIS A 67 10.67 27.53 -24.90
CA HIS A 67 10.92 26.10 -24.81
C HIS A 67 9.74 25.43 -24.13
N LYS A 68 9.30 24.33 -24.71
CA LYS A 68 8.16 23.54 -24.28
C LYS A 68 8.59 22.09 -24.09
N ILE A 69 8.23 21.53 -22.95
CA ILE A 69 8.39 20.10 -22.66
C ILE A 69 6.99 19.52 -22.52
N CYS A 70 6.71 18.46 -23.26
CA CYS A 70 5.48 17.69 -23.09
C CYS A 70 5.83 16.26 -22.69
N VAL A 71 5.15 15.71 -21.69
CA VAL A 71 5.17 14.28 -21.38
C VAL A 71 3.76 13.75 -21.61
N ASN A 72 3.62 12.87 -22.58
CA ASN A 72 2.39 12.13 -22.83
C ASN A 72 2.64 10.67 -22.51
N GLY A 73 1.71 10.01 -21.84
CA GLY A 73 1.82 8.57 -21.70
C GLY A 73 0.51 7.93 -21.35
N HIS A 74 0.49 6.61 -21.51
CA HIS A 74 -0.64 5.79 -21.13
C HIS A 74 -0.15 4.44 -20.63
N THR A 75 -0.99 3.81 -19.82
CA THR A 75 -0.78 2.45 -19.33
C THR A 75 -1.97 1.58 -19.68
N THR A 76 -1.66 0.39 -20.18
CA THR A 76 -2.61 -0.71 -20.32
C THR A 76 -2.32 -1.69 -19.19
N ALA A 77 -3.12 -1.61 -18.13
CA ALA A 77 -3.04 -2.52 -17.01
C ALA A 77 -3.95 -3.74 -17.25
N PRO A 78 -3.56 -4.94 -16.76
CA PRO A 78 -4.39 -6.13 -16.91
C PRO A 78 -5.63 -6.07 -16.00
N HIS A 79 -6.69 -6.78 -16.40
CA HIS A 79 -7.77 -7.13 -15.49
C HIS A 79 -7.30 -8.29 -14.61
N VAL A 80 -7.07 -8.01 -13.33
CA VAL A 80 -6.50 -8.98 -12.39
C VAL A 80 -7.64 -9.68 -11.62
N PRO A 81 -7.69 -11.02 -11.58
CA PRO A 81 -8.61 -11.74 -10.70
C PRO A 81 -8.32 -11.42 -9.22
N PHE A 82 -9.32 -11.41 -8.35
CA PHE A 82 -9.11 -11.11 -6.94
C PHE A 82 -8.83 -12.32 -6.07
N TRP A 83 -9.55 -13.42 -6.27
CA TRP A 83 -9.53 -14.56 -5.34
C TRP A 83 -9.14 -15.88 -6.00
N ASP A 84 -9.50 -16.10 -7.26
CA ASP A 84 -9.23 -17.36 -7.96
C ASP A 84 -7.76 -17.48 -8.42
N ILE A 85 -6.99 -18.33 -7.74
CA ILE A 85 -5.56 -18.55 -8.03
C ILE A 85 -5.36 -19.18 -9.42
N GLY A 86 -6.24 -20.10 -9.83
CA GLY A 86 -6.15 -20.77 -11.13
C GLY A 86 -6.35 -19.77 -12.27
N MET A 87 -7.34 -18.91 -12.11
CA MET A 87 -7.61 -17.83 -13.05
C MET A 87 -6.49 -16.79 -13.08
N MET A 88 -5.89 -16.43 -11.93
CA MET A 88 -4.70 -15.54 -11.90
C MET A 88 -3.56 -16.12 -12.76
N ARG A 89 -3.29 -17.41 -12.60
CA ARG A 89 -2.25 -18.13 -13.33
C ARG A 89 -2.50 -18.21 -14.84
N ASN A 90 -3.76 -18.23 -15.26
CA ASN A 90 -4.15 -18.36 -16.65
C ASN A 90 -4.49 -17.01 -17.32
N SER A 91 -4.50 -15.91 -16.56
CA SER A 91 -4.81 -14.58 -17.09
C SER A 91 -3.58 -13.92 -17.69
N ASN A 92 -3.77 -13.14 -18.76
CA ASN A 92 -2.72 -12.27 -19.28
C ASN A 92 -2.55 -11.06 -18.35
N LEU A 93 -1.54 -11.13 -17.50
CA LEU A 93 -1.24 -10.08 -16.53
C LEU A 93 -0.26 -9.02 -17.07
N ASN A 94 0.01 -8.94 -18.38
CA ASN A 94 0.99 -8.00 -18.90
C ASN A 94 0.64 -6.53 -18.59
N LEU A 95 1.59 -5.79 -18.04
CA LEU A 95 1.50 -4.35 -17.84
C LEU A 95 2.31 -3.64 -18.92
N LEU A 96 1.66 -2.77 -19.69
CA LEU A 96 2.30 -2.00 -20.76
C LEU A 96 2.23 -0.51 -20.45
N ILE A 97 3.37 0.16 -20.40
CA ILE A 97 3.49 1.59 -20.17
C ILE A 97 4.17 2.21 -21.38
N GLN A 98 3.56 3.22 -21.97
CA GLN A 98 4.14 4.00 -23.05
C GLN A 98 4.28 5.46 -22.60
N ASN A 99 5.47 6.03 -22.82
CA ASN A 99 5.76 7.43 -22.54
C ASN A 99 6.37 8.08 -23.78
N VAL A 100 5.99 9.32 -24.04
CA VAL A 100 6.53 10.16 -25.10
C VAL A 100 6.88 11.51 -24.49
N ILE A 101 8.17 11.81 -24.42
CA ILE A 101 8.69 13.09 -23.95
C ILE A 101 9.08 13.92 -25.16
N GLY A 102 8.39 15.03 -25.39
CA GLY A 102 8.66 15.98 -26.46
C GLY A 102 9.39 17.22 -25.95
N PHE A 103 10.30 17.75 -26.76
CA PHE A 103 11.10 18.95 -26.49
C PHE A 103 11.13 19.86 -27.73
N GLY A 104 11.31 21.16 -27.51
CA GLY A 104 11.52 22.16 -28.56
C GLY A 104 10.65 23.40 -28.36
N LYS A 105 10.49 24.22 -29.39
CA LYS A 105 9.45 25.27 -29.41
C LYS A 105 8.06 24.65 -29.53
N THR A 106 8.00 23.54 -30.25
CA THR A 106 6.85 22.64 -30.33
C THR A 106 7.22 21.28 -29.71
N CYS A 107 6.24 20.58 -29.12
CA CYS A 107 6.45 19.24 -28.56
C CYS A 107 6.66 18.12 -29.60
N LYS A 108 6.86 18.49 -30.87
CA LYS A 108 7.05 17.57 -31.99
C LYS A 108 8.44 17.67 -32.62
N GLU A 109 9.22 18.71 -32.29
CA GLU A 109 10.58 18.91 -32.83
C GLU A 109 11.55 17.80 -32.44
N SER A 110 11.49 17.35 -31.18
CA SER A 110 12.30 16.23 -30.70
C SER A 110 11.47 15.38 -29.75
N GLN A 111 11.49 14.05 -29.93
CA GLN A 111 10.70 13.13 -29.11
C GLN A 111 11.52 11.92 -28.66
N VAL A 112 11.38 11.58 -27.39
CA VAL A 112 11.87 10.34 -26.80
C VAL A 112 10.66 9.48 -26.46
N LYS A 113 10.56 8.31 -27.08
CA LYS A 113 9.48 7.34 -26.82
C LYS A 113 10.03 6.19 -26.00
N THR A 114 9.47 5.92 -24.84
CA THR A 114 9.88 4.83 -23.95
C THR A 114 8.74 3.85 -23.77
N TYR A 115 9.05 2.57 -23.87
CA TYR A 115 8.09 1.47 -23.69
C TYR A 115 8.57 0.59 -22.56
N ILE A 116 7.71 0.35 -21.56
CA ILE A 116 7.99 -0.57 -20.46
C ILE A 116 6.94 -1.68 -20.50
N THR A 117 7.39 -2.93 -20.47
CA THR A 117 6.53 -4.10 -20.40
C THR A 117 6.93 -4.95 -19.20
N SER A 118 5.99 -5.17 -18.28
CA SER A 118 6.19 -6.09 -17.15
C SER A 118 5.35 -7.35 -17.37
N ARG A 119 5.93 -8.53 -17.12
CA ARG A 119 5.29 -9.84 -17.35
C ARG A 119 5.55 -10.80 -16.19
N VAL A 120 4.66 -11.79 -16.08
CA VAL A 120 4.88 -12.98 -15.25
C VAL A 120 5.45 -14.06 -16.17
N SER A 121 6.69 -14.46 -15.96
CA SER A 121 7.35 -15.48 -16.78
C SER A 121 6.76 -16.87 -16.52
N GLU A 122 7.00 -17.81 -17.45
CA GLU A 122 6.64 -19.22 -17.24
C GLU A 122 7.34 -19.82 -16.01
N LYS A 123 8.57 -19.39 -15.73
CA LYS A 123 9.34 -19.84 -14.56
C LYS A 123 8.69 -19.36 -13.27
N GLN A 124 8.27 -18.10 -13.21
CA GLN A 124 7.55 -17.57 -12.05
C GLN A 124 6.17 -18.21 -11.91
N LEU A 125 5.49 -18.47 -13.02
CA LEU A 125 4.21 -19.17 -13.02
C LEU A 125 4.36 -20.59 -12.46
N ARG A 126 5.40 -21.32 -12.86
CA ARG A 126 5.75 -22.64 -12.32
C ARG A 126 6.07 -22.56 -10.82
N TRP A 127 6.89 -21.59 -10.41
CA TRP A 127 7.20 -21.35 -9.00
C TRP A 127 5.96 -21.05 -8.16
N SER A 128 5.00 -20.29 -8.70
CA SER A 128 3.73 -20.03 -8.03
C SER A 128 2.93 -21.30 -7.74
N LYS A 129 3.17 -22.40 -8.46
CA LYS A 129 2.54 -23.73 -8.26
C LYS A 129 3.35 -24.63 -7.34
N GLU A 130 4.67 -24.65 -7.51
CA GLU A 130 5.56 -25.63 -6.87
C GLU A 130 6.17 -25.18 -5.55
N SER A 131 6.11 -23.88 -5.24
CA SER A 131 6.68 -23.35 -4.00
C SER A 131 6.11 -24.04 -2.75
N PRO A 132 6.88 -24.14 -1.64
CA PRO A 132 6.41 -24.77 -0.41
C PRO A 132 5.10 -24.15 0.12
N VAL A 133 4.94 -22.83 -0.03
CA VAL A 133 3.75 -22.10 0.40
C VAL A 133 2.53 -22.43 -0.48
N ALA A 134 2.74 -22.63 -1.79
CA ALA A 134 1.69 -23.03 -2.72
C ALA A 134 1.21 -24.46 -2.45
N LYS A 135 2.13 -25.38 -2.17
CA LYS A 135 1.79 -26.76 -1.77
C LYS A 135 0.95 -26.80 -0.50
N LYS A 136 1.32 -26.02 0.53
CA LYS A 136 0.51 -25.90 1.76
C LYS A 136 -0.87 -25.28 1.52
N CYS A 137 -0.95 -24.21 0.71
CA CYS A 137 -2.25 -23.65 0.34
C CYS A 137 -3.14 -24.69 -0.34
N GLN A 138 -2.58 -25.44 -1.30
CA GLN A 138 -3.30 -26.49 -2.00
C GLN A 138 -3.79 -27.56 -1.02
N GLU A 139 -2.93 -28.02 -0.12
CA GLU A 139 -3.29 -28.98 0.93
C GLU A 139 -4.46 -28.49 1.80
N TYR A 140 -4.45 -27.23 2.23
CA TYR A 140 -5.54 -26.65 3.03
C TYR A 140 -6.85 -26.56 2.25
N MET A 141 -6.78 -26.23 0.96
CA MET A 141 -7.94 -26.17 0.07
C MET A 141 -8.51 -27.58 -0.19
N ASP A 142 -7.65 -28.58 -0.41
CA ASP A 142 -8.03 -29.98 -0.67
C ASP A 142 -8.67 -30.61 0.57
N LYS A 143 -8.13 -30.33 1.76
CA LYS A 143 -8.71 -30.71 3.06
C LYS A 143 -9.97 -29.92 3.44
N ARG A 144 -10.38 -28.94 2.62
CA ARG A 144 -11.55 -28.07 2.85
C ARG A 144 -11.53 -27.39 4.22
N ILE A 145 -10.35 -26.97 4.68
CA ILE A 145 -10.22 -26.27 5.96
C ILE A 145 -11.05 -24.97 5.89
N PRO A 146 -11.93 -24.68 6.86
CA PRO A 146 -12.67 -23.42 6.90
C PRO A 146 -11.73 -22.21 6.85
N GLY A 147 -12.01 -21.26 5.96
CA GLY A 147 -11.15 -20.09 5.77
C GLY A 147 -9.78 -20.38 5.12
N ALA A 148 -9.53 -21.59 4.60
CA ALA A 148 -8.26 -21.97 3.93
C ALA A 148 -7.82 -20.92 2.92
N SER A 149 -8.77 -20.42 2.14
CA SER A 149 -8.51 -19.43 1.09
C SER A 149 -7.98 -18.10 1.63
N THR A 150 -8.12 -17.80 2.93
CA THR A 150 -7.71 -16.56 3.61
C THR A 150 -6.41 -16.71 4.40
N THR A 151 -5.88 -17.93 4.46
CA THR A 151 -4.64 -18.22 5.16
C THR A 151 -3.47 -17.43 4.59
N TYR A 152 -2.41 -17.29 5.39
CA TYR A 152 -1.17 -16.66 4.95
C TYR A 152 -0.64 -17.36 3.69
N GLU A 153 -0.69 -18.69 3.67
CA GLU A 153 -0.19 -19.53 2.59
C GLU A 153 -0.92 -19.25 1.28
N CYS A 154 -2.25 -19.23 1.29
CA CYS A 154 -3.02 -18.93 0.09
C CYS A 154 -2.90 -17.45 -0.34
N THR A 155 -2.71 -16.54 0.61
CA THR A 155 -2.45 -15.12 0.30
C THR A 155 -1.09 -14.94 -0.39
N GLN A 156 -0.03 -15.59 0.10
CA GLN A 156 1.28 -15.59 -0.56
C GLN A 156 1.24 -16.29 -1.92
N THR A 157 0.45 -17.36 -2.06
CA THR A 157 0.30 -18.05 -3.34
C THR A 157 -0.33 -17.15 -4.41
N ARG A 158 -1.36 -16.37 -4.06
CA ARG A 158 -1.92 -15.33 -4.95
C ARG A 158 -0.90 -14.26 -5.30
N TYR A 159 -0.06 -13.87 -4.34
CA TYR A 159 1.00 -12.90 -4.59
C TYR A 159 2.00 -13.44 -5.63
N LEU A 160 2.48 -14.67 -5.48
CA LEU A 160 3.40 -15.32 -6.42
C LEU A 160 2.79 -15.46 -7.83
N ALA A 161 1.49 -15.75 -7.93
CA ALA A 161 0.80 -15.90 -9.22
C ALA A 161 0.70 -14.59 -10.02
N LYS A 162 0.85 -13.44 -9.38
CA LYS A 162 0.69 -12.10 -9.97
C LYS A 162 1.99 -11.30 -10.05
N MET A 163 3.11 -11.93 -9.72
CA MET A 163 4.40 -11.27 -9.49
C MET A 163 5.14 -11.03 -10.81
N TYR A 164 5.44 -9.77 -11.12
CA TYR A 164 6.22 -9.41 -12.31
C TYR A 164 7.69 -9.70 -12.10
N ASP A 165 8.16 -10.86 -12.54
CA ASP A 165 9.56 -11.22 -12.47
C ASP A 165 10.36 -10.75 -13.70
N GLU A 166 9.71 -10.41 -14.81
CA GLU A 166 10.37 -9.86 -15.99
C GLU A 166 9.90 -8.43 -16.31
N VAL A 167 10.85 -7.55 -16.59
CA VAL A 167 10.60 -6.17 -17.02
C VAL A 167 11.49 -5.82 -18.21
N ASP A 168 10.86 -5.54 -19.35
CA ASP A 168 11.51 -5.02 -20.55
C ASP A 168 11.33 -3.50 -20.63
N VAL A 169 12.41 -2.77 -20.84
CA VAL A 169 12.42 -1.34 -21.15
C VAL A 169 13.01 -1.16 -22.53
N LYS A 170 12.29 -0.51 -23.45
CA LYS A 170 12.78 -0.15 -24.79
C LYS A 170 12.80 1.37 -24.96
N ASN A 171 13.83 1.86 -25.64
CA ASN A 171 14.04 3.26 -25.96
C ASN A 171 14.02 4.18 -24.72
N GLY A 172 14.43 3.64 -23.57
CA GLY A 172 14.74 4.43 -22.38
C GLY A 172 16.17 4.92 -22.46
N ALA A 173 16.44 6.12 -21.92
CA ALA A 173 17.79 6.62 -21.71
C ALA A 173 18.45 5.84 -20.56
N VAL A 174 18.81 4.58 -20.80
CA VAL A 174 19.47 3.71 -19.81
C VAL A 174 20.97 3.95 -19.88
N LYS A 175 21.41 5.05 -19.27
CA LYS A 175 22.84 5.31 -19.07
C LYS A 175 23.23 4.79 -17.69
N LEU A 176 24.03 3.73 -17.65
CA LEU A 176 24.66 3.29 -16.41
C LEU A 176 25.64 4.38 -15.98
N THR A 177 25.36 5.07 -14.86
CA THR A 177 26.31 6.07 -14.33
C THR A 177 27.61 5.36 -13.95
N SER A 178 28.73 6.07 -14.01
CA SER A 178 30.04 5.52 -13.63
C SER A 178 30.03 4.91 -12.23
N SER A 179 29.28 5.51 -11.30
CA SER A 179 29.09 5.03 -9.92
C SER A 179 28.28 3.74 -9.81
N LEU A 180 27.24 3.55 -10.65
CA LEU A 180 26.48 2.29 -10.69
C LEU A 180 27.27 1.19 -11.41
N GLN A 181 28.04 1.57 -12.43
CA GLN A 181 28.88 0.66 -13.18
C GLN A 181 29.97 0.03 -12.28
N SER A 182 30.65 0.81 -11.44
CA SER A 182 31.67 0.29 -10.51
C SER A 182 31.07 -0.61 -9.43
N LEU A 183 29.88 -0.26 -8.90
CA LEU A 183 29.19 -1.05 -7.88
C LEU A 183 28.74 -2.42 -8.39
N TRP A 184 28.30 -2.51 -9.64
CA TRP A 184 27.77 -3.76 -10.23
C TRP A 184 28.78 -4.54 -11.06
N TRP A 185 29.99 -4.01 -11.27
CA TRP A 185 31.06 -4.66 -12.02
C TRP A 185 31.40 -6.09 -11.55
N PRO A 186 31.40 -6.41 -10.24
CA PRO A 186 31.64 -7.78 -9.76
C PRO A 186 30.56 -8.80 -10.18
N TYR A 187 29.40 -8.34 -10.67
CA TYR A 187 28.27 -9.17 -11.05
C TYR A 187 28.15 -9.37 -12.58
N VAL A 188 29.14 -8.90 -13.35
CA VAL A 188 29.17 -9.08 -14.81
C VAL A 188 29.39 -10.56 -15.15
N THR A 189 28.62 -11.07 -16.09
CA THR A 189 28.76 -12.44 -16.62
C THR A 189 29.64 -12.46 -17.87
N GLU A 190 30.30 -13.59 -18.15
CA GLU A 190 31.40 -13.72 -19.13
C GLU A 190 31.06 -13.29 -20.58
N ASN A 191 29.78 -13.22 -20.96
CA ASN A 191 29.32 -12.86 -22.31
C ASN A 191 29.04 -11.36 -22.49
N HIS A 192 30.09 -10.53 -22.52
CA HIS A 192 29.99 -9.10 -22.86
C HIS A 192 30.69 -8.79 -24.19
N SER A 193 30.08 -7.93 -25.01
CA SER A 193 30.66 -7.49 -26.28
C SER A 193 30.65 -5.96 -26.36
N PHE A 194 31.81 -5.40 -26.67
CA PHE A 194 31.99 -3.96 -26.91
C PHE A 194 32.13 -3.73 -28.41
N THR A 195 31.25 -2.91 -28.98
CA THR A 195 31.40 -2.44 -30.36
C THR A 195 31.87 -0.99 -30.30
N HIS A 196 33.10 -0.73 -30.73
CA HIS A 196 33.59 0.64 -30.92
C HIS A 196 32.80 1.27 -32.07
N VAL A 197 31.95 2.25 -31.75
CA VAL A 197 31.24 3.02 -32.77
C VAL A 197 32.15 4.16 -33.20
N THR A 198 32.92 3.97 -34.25
CA THR A 198 33.58 5.05 -34.99
C THR A 198 32.67 5.50 -36.13
N GLY A 199 31.88 6.55 -35.93
CA GLY A 199 31.06 7.14 -37.01
C GLY A 199 29.90 8.01 -36.54
N HIS A 200 29.59 9.03 -37.35
CA HIS A 200 28.59 10.09 -37.13
C HIS A 200 27.24 9.63 -36.54
N PHE A 201 26.66 10.50 -35.70
CA PHE A 201 25.37 10.34 -35.03
C PHE A 201 24.25 9.97 -36.02
N GLN A 202 23.75 8.73 -35.93
CA GLN A 202 22.55 8.30 -36.65
C GLN A 202 21.36 8.16 -35.69
N PRO A 203 20.16 8.68 -36.06
CA PRO A 203 19.01 8.82 -35.15
C PRO A 203 18.19 7.54 -34.89
N LYS A 204 18.62 6.35 -35.37
CA LYS A 204 17.88 5.07 -35.23
C LYS A 204 18.61 4.07 -34.33
N ARG A 205 18.83 4.41 -33.07
CA ARG A 205 19.63 3.57 -32.17
C ARG A 205 18.84 3.24 -30.90
N GLU A 206 18.11 2.13 -30.98
CA GLU A 206 17.27 1.61 -29.90
C GLU A 206 18.15 1.11 -28.74
N SER A 207 17.87 1.57 -27.52
CA SER A 207 18.45 1.02 -26.30
C SER A 207 17.40 0.17 -25.60
N SER A 208 17.79 -0.98 -25.07
CA SER A 208 16.89 -1.83 -24.30
C SER A 208 17.53 -2.35 -23.02
N ALA A 209 16.72 -2.49 -21.98
CA ALA A 209 17.10 -3.14 -20.74
C ALA A 209 16.09 -4.25 -20.45
N HIS A 210 16.59 -5.44 -20.12
CA HIS A 210 15.79 -6.57 -19.70
C HIS A 210 16.18 -6.93 -18.27
N ILE A 211 15.21 -6.86 -17.35
CA ILE A 211 15.40 -7.04 -15.92
C ILE A 211 14.66 -8.31 -15.50
N VAL A 212 15.35 -9.20 -14.79
CA VAL A 212 14.79 -10.45 -14.27
C VAL A 212 14.96 -10.51 -12.75
N PHE A 213 13.86 -10.67 -12.02
CA PHE A 213 13.85 -10.82 -10.57
C PHE A 213 13.78 -12.30 -10.18
N HIS A 214 14.79 -12.79 -9.46
CA HIS A 214 14.84 -14.16 -8.99
C HIS A 214 14.42 -14.20 -7.52
N LYS A 215 13.15 -14.56 -7.26
CA LYS A 215 12.62 -14.51 -5.88
C LYS A 215 13.30 -15.49 -4.94
N ALA A 216 13.60 -16.71 -5.39
CA ALA A 216 14.20 -17.73 -4.54
C ALA A 216 15.58 -17.33 -3.99
N SER A 217 16.38 -16.61 -4.79
CA SER A 217 17.72 -16.14 -4.41
C SER A 217 17.75 -14.67 -3.97
N GLU A 218 16.62 -13.96 -4.03
CA GLU A 218 16.51 -12.51 -3.78
C GLU A 218 17.49 -11.64 -4.59
N THR A 219 17.73 -12.04 -5.84
CA THR A 219 18.66 -11.37 -6.74
C THR A 219 17.97 -10.84 -7.99
N VAL A 220 18.58 -9.84 -8.63
CA VAL A 220 18.18 -9.31 -9.93
C VAL A 220 19.26 -9.59 -10.97
N SER A 221 18.83 -9.89 -12.20
CA SER A 221 19.70 -9.90 -13.38
C SER A 221 19.28 -8.76 -14.31
N LEU A 222 20.26 -8.13 -14.95
CA LEU A 222 20.06 -7.01 -15.87
C LEU A 222 20.84 -7.28 -17.15
N THR A 223 20.13 -7.32 -18.28
CA THR A 223 20.74 -7.30 -19.60
C THR A 223 20.53 -5.92 -20.22
N LEU A 224 21.61 -5.20 -20.45
CA LEU A 224 21.61 -3.89 -21.08
C LEU A 224 22.12 -4.02 -22.53
N LYS A 225 21.30 -3.62 -23.49
CA LYS A 225 21.68 -3.49 -24.90
C LYS A 225 21.60 -2.02 -25.30
N THR A 226 22.75 -1.42 -25.57
CA THR A 226 22.86 -0.09 -26.17
C THR A 226 23.61 -0.20 -27.50
N PRO A 227 23.62 0.85 -28.33
CA PRO A 227 24.39 0.83 -29.58
C PRO A 227 25.90 0.65 -29.41
N GLU A 228 26.41 0.94 -28.21
CA GLU A 228 27.84 0.87 -27.90
C GLU A 228 28.20 -0.40 -27.12
N ARG A 229 27.24 -0.97 -26.38
CA ARG A 229 27.52 -2.01 -25.38
C ARG A 229 26.41 -3.03 -25.27
N HIS A 230 26.81 -4.28 -25.10
CA HIS A 230 25.94 -5.36 -24.66
C HIS A 230 26.50 -5.95 -23.37
N ILE A 231 25.85 -5.67 -22.24
CA ILE A 231 26.32 -6.05 -20.90
C ILE A 231 25.26 -6.87 -20.19
N LYS A 232 25.68 -7.97 -19.57
CA LYS A 232 24.83 -8.82 -18.74
C LYS A 232 25.37 -8.88 -17.32
N PHE A 233 24.54 -8.44 -16.38
CA PHE A 233 24.76 -8.61 -14.95
C PHE A 233 23.87 -9.74 -14.42
N GLY A 234 24.45 -10.67 -13.68
CA GLY A 234 23.77 -11.79 -13.05
C GLY A 234 23.80 -11.69 -11.53
N HIS A 235 22.76 -12.19 -10.87
CA HIS A 235 22.75 -12.38 -9.41
C HIS A 235 23.06 -11.14 -8.56
N ILE A 236 22.72 -9.93 -9.03
CA ILE A 236 22.86 -8.69 -8.25
C ILE A 236 21.96 -8.80 -7.02
N ARG A 237 22.53 -8.73 -5.82
CA ARG A 237 21.74 -8.75 -4.58
C ARG A 237 20.88 -7.50 -4.50
N VAL A 238 19.58 -7.68 -4.28
CA VAL A 238 18.67 -6.56 -4.07
C VAL A 238 18.95 -5.95 -2.69
N PRO A 239 19.23 -4.62 -2.59
CA PRO A 239 19.40 -3.96 -1.31
C PRO A 239 18.20 -4.21 -0.40
N TYR A 240 18.43 -4.42 0.89
CA TYR A 240 17.39 -4.78 1.86
C TYR A 240 16.18 -3.84 1.81
N THR A 241 16.43 -2.52 1.69
CA THR A 241 15.41 -1.48 1.58
C THR A 241 14.51 -1.59 0.34
N LEU A 242 14.99 -2.22 -0.74
CA LEU A 242 14.23 -2.41 -1.97
C LEU A 242 13.56 -3.79 -2.06
N ARG A 243 13.96 -4.77 -1.23
CA ARG A 243 13.36 -6.11 -1.20
C ARG A 243 11.88 -6.11 -0.81
N THR A 244 11.45 -5.10 -0.06
CA THR A 244 10.06 -4.93 0.36
C THR A 244 9.16 -4.38 -0.74
N MET A 245 9.74 -3.68 -1.73
CA MET A 245 9.02 -3.03 -2.83
C MET A 245 9.13 -3.78 -4.15
N LEU A 246 10.21 -4.55 -4.34
CA LEU A 246 10.50 -5.24 -5.59
C LEU A 246 10.48 -6.77 -5.43
N PRO A 247 10.01 -7.49 -6.46
CA PRO A 247 9.39 -6.96 -7.67
C PRO A 247 7.93 -6.50 -7.49
N LEU A 248 7.43 -5.85 -8.53
CA LEU A 248 6.06 -5.37 -8.59
C LEU A 248 5.07 -6.53 -8.74
N VAL A 249 3.84 -6.35 -8.26
CA VAL A 249 2.76 -7.34 -8.36
C VAL A 249 1.51 -6.73 -8.98
N ALA A 250 0.88 -7.48 -9.89
CA ALA A 250 -0.31 -7.05 -10.60
C ALA A 250 -1.48 -6.81 -9.61
N GLY A 251 -2.10 -5.63 -9.72
CA GLY A 251 -3.25 -5.24 -8.90
C GLY A 251 -2.93 -4.91 -7.44
N GLU A 252 -1.66 -4.81 -7.06
CA GLU A 252 -1.22 -4.50 -5.69
C GLU A 252 -0.35 -3.23 -5.64
N SER A 253 -0.39 -2.52 -4.52
CA SER A 253 0.52 -1.39 -4.24
C SER A 253 1.69 -1.86 -3.39
N ASN A 254 2.88 -1.97 -3.99
CA ASN A 254 4.08 -2.42 -3.25
C ASN A 254 4.57 -1.39 -2.23
N ILE A 255 4.15 -0.12 -2.35
CA ILE A 255 4.39 0.92 -1.34
C ILE A 255 3.62 0.57 -0.05
N VAL A 256 2.33 0.25 -0.19
CA VAL A 256 1.49 -0.16 0.95
C VAL A 256 2.02 -1.44 1.57
N LYS A 257 2.51 -2.39 0.76
CA LYS A 257 3.17 -3.61 1.26
C LYS A 257 4.46 -3.30 2.03
N SER A 258 5.30 -2.38 1.55
CA SER A 258 6.53 -2.01 2.24
C SER A 258 6.26 -1.32 3.57
N LEU A 259 5.16 -0.57 3.68
CA LEU A 259 4.74 0.03 4.96
C LEU A 259 4.34 -1.06 5.97
N ASN A 260 3.59 -2.09 5.55
CA ASN A 260 3.17 -3.22 6.40
C ASN A 260 4.33 -3.99 7.04
N LEU A 261 5.48 -4.10 6.38
CA LEU A 261 6.61 -4.90 6.87
C LEU A 261 7.47 -4.17 7.92
N ASN A 262 7.52 -2.84 7.88
CA ASN A 262 8.42 -2.05 8.72
C ASN A 262 7.78 -1.60 10.05
N THR A 263 6.45 -1.53 10.13
CA THR A 263 5.75 -0.98 11.30
C THR A 263 5.45 -2.01 12.39
N GLY A 264 5.58 -3.32 12.12
CA GLY A 264 5.12 -4.39 13.02
C GLY A 264 3.59 -4.47 13.19
N GLU A 265 2.88 -3.35 13.01
CA GLU A 265 1.42 -3.27 12.90
C GLU A 265 0.91 -3.71 11.53
N ARG A 266 -0.21 -4.45 11.50
CA ARG A 266 -0.91 -4.82 10.28
C ARG A 266 -1.60 -3.57 9.71
N PHE A 267 -0.95 -2.89 8.77
CA PHE A 267 -1.44 -1.66 8.15
C PHE A 267 -2.71 -1.87 7.29
N ASN A 268 -3.08 -3.12 6.98
CA ASN A 268 -4.35 -3.48 6.35
C ASN A 268 -4.99 -4.71 7.04
N PRO A 269 -5.67 -4.54 8.17
CA PRO A 269 -6.45 -5.62 8.75
C PRO A 269 -7.66 -5.91 7.84
N VAL A 270 -7.94 -7.19 7.62
CA VAL A 270 -9.05 -7.62 6.76
C VAL A 270 -9.92 -8.59 7.52
N CYS A 271 -11.20 -8.27 7.64
CA CYS A 271 -12.20 -9.20 8.14
C CYS A 271 -12.70 -10.07 6.98
N HIS A 272 -12.82 -11.37 7.22
CA HIS A 272 -13.34 -12.34 6.27
C HIS A 272 -14.56 -13.04 6.83
N VAL A 273 -15.69 -12.90 6.14
CA VAL A 273 -16.94 -13.60 6.41
C VAL A 273 -17.11 -14.63 5.29
N GLU A 274 -17.03 -15.91 5.60
CA GLU A 274 -17.13 -17.00 4.63
C GLU A 274 -18.06 -18.08 5.15
N LYS A 275 -19.16 -18.38 4.45
CA LYS A 275 -20.08 -19.48 4.79
C LYS A 275 -20.40 -19.54 6.30
N ASP A 276 -19.75 -20.46 7.03
CA ASP A 276 -19.92 -20.76 8.46
C ASP A 276 -18.67 -20.38 9.30
N TRP A 277 -17.83 -19.49 8.78
CA TRP A 277 -16.57 -19.09 9.39
C TRP A 277 -16.35 -17.59 9.30
N LEU A 278 -15.78 -17.04 10.37
CA LEU A 278 -15.44 -15.63 10.48
C LEU A 278 -13.99 -15.49 10.94
N ARG A 279 -13.30 -14.53 10.33
CA ARG A 279 -12.05 -13.98 10.87
C ARG A 279 -12.17 -12.48 10.98
N THR A 280 -12.00 -11.99 12.20
CA THR A 280 -12.10 -10.56 12.55
C THR A 280 -10.89 -9.77 12.04
N PHE A 281 -10.93 -8.44 12.22
CA PHE A 281 -9.79 -7.57 11.91
C PHE A 281 -8.54 -7.92 12.72
N ASP A 282 -8.72 -8.35 13.97
CA ASP A 282 -7.64 -8.66 14.91
C ASP A 282 -7.23 -10.13 14.88
N ASN A 283 -7.59 -10.84 13.80
CA ASN A 283 -7.17 -12.21 13.48
C ASN A 283 -7.84 -13.32 14.30
N ARG A 284 -8.85 -13.01 15.11
CA ARG A 284 -9.62 -14.04 15.82
C ARG A 284 -10.47 -14.79 14.82
N SER A 285 -10.37 -16.12 14.83
CA SER A 285 -11.13 -17.00 13.94
C SER A 285 -12.16 -17.77 14.75
N LEU A 286 -13.42 -17.79 14.32
CA LEU A 286 -14.51 -18.45 15.03
C LEU A 286 -15.57 -19.01 14.05
N PRO A 287 -16.33 -20.04 14.46
CA PRO A 287 -17.47 -20.50 13.69
C PRO A 287 -18.56 -19.42 13.64
N LEU A 288 -19.12 -19.20 12.45
CA LEU A 288 -20.14 -18.20 12.20
C LEU A 288 -21.46 -18.89 11.89
N HIS A 289 -22.54 -18.46 12.57
CA HIS A 289 -23.89 -18.82 12.22
C HIS A 289 -24.66 -17.55 11.82
N MET A 290 -24.90 -17.37 10.52
CA MET A 290 -25.77 -16.31 9.99
C MET A 290 -27.06 -16.93 9.48
N ASP A 291 -28.19 -16.50 10.02
CA ASP A 291 -29.52 -16.87 9.56
C ASP A 291 -30.06 -15.89 8.49
N ASP A 292 -31.38 -15.94 8.27
CA ASP A 292 -32.13 -15.11 7.32
C ASP A 292 -32.40 -13.67 7.82
N CYS A 293 -31.97 -13.33 9.04
CA CYS A 293 -31.94 -11.95 9.54
C CYS A 293 -30.59 -11.28 9.21
N PHE A 294 -30.65 -9.96 9.03
CA PHE A 294 -29.45 -9.15 8.86
C PHE A 294 -28.62 -9.14 10.15
N HIS A 295 -27.33 -9.37 10.01
CA HIS A 295 -26.35 -9.18 11.06
C HIS A 295 -25.46 -7.99 10.70
N LEU A 296 -25.12 -7.14 11.66
CA LEU A 296 -24.15 -6.07 11.47
C LEU A 296 -22.76 -6.70 11.32
N VAL A 297 -22.26 -6.73 10.08
CA VAL A 297 -20.92 -7.23 9.76
C VAL A 297 -19.88 -6.28 10.32
N ALA A 298 -20.01 -5.00 9.97
CA ALA A 298 -19.21 -3.93 10.52
C ALA A 298 -19.93 -2.58 10.38
N GLY A 299 -19.71 -1.67 11.32
CA GLY A 299 -20.18 -0.29 11.22
C GLY A 299 -19.21 0.69 11.89
N ASP A 300 -19.33 1.97 11.54
CA ASP A 300 -18.69 3.06 12.28
C ASP A 300 -19.52 3.37 13.52
N CYS A 301 -19.08 2.90 14.68
CA CYS A 301 -19.71 3.15 15.97
C CYS A 301 -19.14 4.39 16.69
N SER A 302 -18.38 5.24 16.00
CA SER A 302 -18.06 6.58 16.51
C SER A 302 -19.24 7.54 16.32
N SER A 303 -19.15 8.73 16.92
CA SER A 303 -20.18 9.77 16.79
C SER A 303 -20.48 10.19 15.35
N THR A 304 -19.58 9.92 14.40
CA THR A 304 -19.77 10.29 12.99
C THR A 304 -20.65 9.33 12.19
N VAL A 305 -20.79 8.07 12.63
CA VAL A 305 -21.61 7.02 12.00
C VAL A 305 -21.52 7.03 10.46
N ARG A 306 -20.30 6.86 9.91
CA ARG A 306 -20.05 6.99 8.46
C ARG A 306 -20.66 5.88 7.62
N PHE A 307 -20.74 4.66 8.14
CA PHE A 307 -21.28 3.53 7.39
C PHE A 307 -21.81 2.41 8.30
N GLY A 308 -22.65 1.56 7.72
CA GLY A 308 -23.04 0.27 8.29
C GLY A 308 -23.12 -0.79 7.18
N LEU A 309 -22.45 -1.92 7.38
CA LEU A 309 -22.46 -3.07 6.47
C LEU A 309 -23.16 -4.23 7.17
N LEU A 310 -24.26 -4.68 6.60
CA LEU A 310 -25.05 -5.80 7.07
C LEU A 310 -25.02 -6.94 6.07
N ALA A 311 -25.15 -8.17 6.56
CA ALA A 311 -25.31 -9.34 5.72
C ALA A 311 -26.29 -10.34 6.34
N ARG A 312 -26.97 -11.11 5.50
CA ARG A 312 -27.78 -12.26 5.90
C ARG A 312 -27.60 -13.41 4.92
N SER A 313 -27.83 -14.63 5.39
CA SER A 313 -27.87 -15.80 4.52
C SER A 313 -29.16 -15.77 3.70
N VAL A 314 -29.07 -16.02 2.39
CA VAL A 314 -30.26 -16.14 1.53
C VAL A 314 -30.77 -17.58 1.63
N PRO A 315 -32.03 -17.79 2.07
CA PRO A 315 -32.60 -19.13 2.21
C PRO A 315 -32.42 -19.99 0.96
N HIS A 316 -32.12 -21.28 1.16
CA HIS A 316 -31.91 -22.27 0.09
C HIS A 316 -30.75 -21.98 -0.88
N THR A 317 -29.85 -21.05 -0.55
CA THR A 317 -28.64 -20.78 -1.32
C THR A 317 -27.40 -20.74 -0.42
N ILE A 318 -26.21 -20.78 -1.03
CA ILE A 318 -24.93 -20.50 -0.34
C ILE A 318 -24.60 -18.99 -0.34
N GLY A 319 -25.48 -18.17 -0.92
CA GLY A 319 -25.29 -16.74 -1.08
C GLY A 319 -25.67 -15.96 0.17
N LYS A 320 -25.04 -14.81 0.34
CA LYS A 320 -25.32 -13.81 1.36
C LYS A 320 -25.79 -12.53 0.69
N GLU A 321 -26.95 -12.04 1.11
CA GLU A 321 -27.42 -10.71 0.73
C GLU A 321 -26.70 -9.68 1.57
N ILE A 322 -26.18 -8.64 0.93
CA ILE A 322 -25.39 -7.59 1.58
C ILE A 322 -26.12 -6.27 1.45
N LYS A 323 -26.20 -5.54 2.56
CA LYS A 323 -26.77 -4.19 2.62
C LYS A 323 -25.74 -3.24 3.20
N ALA A 324 -25.35 -2.24 2.44
CA ALA A 324 -24.40 -1.22 2.86
C ALA A 324 -25.09 0.14 2.91
N PHE A 325 -25.02 0.79 4.06
CA PHE A 325 -25.40 2.18 4.26
C PHE A 325 -24.15 3.05 4.25
N VAL A 326 -24.12 4.05 3.37
CA VAL A 326 -23.02 5.01 3.23
C VAL A 326 -23.62 6.41 3.28
N GLY A 327 -23.53 7.07 4.43
CA GLY A 327 -24.31 8.28 4.69
C GLY A 327 -25.81 8.00 4.56
N LYS A 328 -26.48 8.65 3.60
CA LYS A 328 -27.91 8.45 3.31
C LYS A 328 -28.18 7.45 2.17
N THR A 329 -27.14 6.98 1.49
CA THR A 329 -27.28 6.08 0.34
C THR A 329 -27.30 4.63 0.78
N GLU A 330 -28.28 3.88 0.31
CA GLU A 330 -28.43 2.44 0.50
C GLU A 330 -27.95 1.71 -0.75
N VAL A 331 -27.05 0.74 -0.56
CA VAL A 331 -26.59 -0.18 -1.60
C VAL A 331 -26.94 -1.60 -1.19
N ILE A 332 -27.68 -2.30 -2.02
CA ILE A 332 -28.07 -3.70 -1.79
C ILE A 332 -27.44 -4.57 -2.88
N MET A 333 -26.81 -5.66 -2.45
CA MET A 333 -26.24 -6.69 -3.32
C MET A 333 -26.90 -8.02 -2.99
N THR A 334 -27.81 -8.46 -3.86
CA THR A 334 -28.59 -9.68 -3.67
C THR A 334 -28.14 -10.76 -4.65
N PRO A 335 -27.65 -11.91 -4.16
CA PRO A 335 -27.44 -13.10 -4.99
C PRO A 335 -28.72 -13.46 -5.76
N SER A 336 -28.61 -13.76 -7.05
CA SER A 336 -29.78 -14.18 -7.84
C SER A 336 -30.37 -15.52 -7.33
N SER A 337 -31.62 -15.82 -7.65
CA SER A 337 -32.24 -17.11 -7.29
C SER A 337 -31.51 -18.31 -7.90
N THR A 338 -30.78 -18.11 -9.00
CA THR A 338 -29.95 -19.13 -9.66
C THR A 338 -28.49 -19.10 -9.20
N TYR A 339 -28.19 -18.40 -8.10
CA TYR A 339 -26.84 -18.24 -7.58
C TYR A 339 -26.24 -19.59 -7.18
N SER A 340 -25.05 -19.87 -7.72
CA SER A 340 -24.27 -21.07 -7.43
C SER A 340 -22.79 -20.79 -7.62
N ARG A 341 -21.93 -21.78 -7.34
CA ARG A 341 -20.49 -21.65 -7.59
C ARG A 341 -20.15 -21.42 -9.07
N GLY A 342 -20.98 -21.93 -9.99
CA GLY A 342 -20.86 -21.73 -11.43
C GLY A 342 -21.60 -20.49 -11.96
N ASN A 343 -22.58 -19.97 -11.21
CA ASN A 343 -23.35 -18.78 -11.56
C ASN A 343 -23.33 -17.77 -10.41
N ARG A 344 -22.36 -16.86 -10.42
CA ARG A 344 -22.16 -15.84 -9.37
C ARG A 344 -22.87 -14.53 -9.65
N ASN A 345 -24.07 -14.59 -10.23
CA ASN A 345 -24.81 -13.38 -10.58
C ASN A 345 -25.38 -12.71 -9.33
N ILE A 346 -25.08 -11.42 -9.18
CA ILE A 346 -25.52 -10.57 -8.07
C ILE A 346 -26.27 -9.37 -8.67
N LYS A 347 -27.52 -9.18 -8.25
CA LYS A 347 -28.29 -7.98 -8.53
C LYS A 347 -27.85 -6.88 -7.59
N ILE A 348 -27.48 -5.73 -8.14
CA ILE A 348 -27.07 -4.56 -7.35
C ILE A 348 -28.14 -3.47 -7.51
N THR A 349 -28.56 -2.87 -6.41
CA THR A 349 -29.42 -1.68 -6.41
C THR A 349 -28.80 -0.59 -5.56
N ILE A 350 -28.90 0.66 -6.01
CA ILE A 350 -28.49 1.86 -5.27
C ILE A 350 -29.74 2.72 -5.11
N ASP A 351 -30.16 2.96 -3.88
CA ASP A 351 -31.40 3.69 -3.55
C ASP A 351 -32.60 3.18 -4.38
N GLY A 352 -32.71 1.85 -4.48
CA GLY A 352 -33.74 1.14 -5.27
C GLY A 352 -33.48 1.09 -6.79
N THR A 353 -32.56 1.89 -7.33
CA THR A 353 -32.24 1.93 -8.77
C THR A 353 -31.32 0.77 -9.15
N PRO A 354 -31.70 -0.09 -10.11
CA PRO A 354 -30.88 -1.23 -10.51
C PRO A 354 -29.60 -0.80 -11.23
N LEU A 355 -28.51 -1.49 -10.90
CA LEU A 355 -27.19 -1.26 -11.48
C LEU A 355 -26.62 -2.56 -12.06
N VAL A 356 -26.20 -2.51 -13.32
CA VAL A 356 -25.45 -3.58 -13.97
C VAL A 356 -23.97 -3.20 -14.05
N VAL A 357 -23.12 -4.07 -13.52
CA VAL A 357 -21.66 -3.94 -13.59
C VAL A 357 -21.09 -5.11 -14.40
N PRO A 358 -20.69 -4.87 -15.66
CA PRO A 358 -20.03 -5.88 -16.49
C PRO A 358 -18.67 -6.30 -15.92
N LYS A 359 -18.21 -7.51 -16.26
CA LYS A 359 -16.87 -8.00 -15.89
C LYS A 359 -15.78 -7.06 -16.42
N GLY A 360 -14.76 -6.81 -15.60
CA GLY A 360 -13.63 -5.93 -15.91
C GLY A 360 -13.97 -4.43 -15.89
N MET A 361 -15.23 -4.04 -15.67
CA MET A 361 -15.66 -2.65 -15.69
C MET A 361 -15.83 -2.07 -14.28
N ILE A 362 -15.62 -0.76 -14.20
CA ILE A 362 -15.84 0.06 -13.01
C ILE A 362 -17.00 1.00 -13.33
N LYS A 363 -17.93 1.13 -12.40
CA LYS A 363 -19.01 2.11 -12.45
C LYS A 363 -18.92 3.00 -11.21
N THR A 364 -19.11 4.30 -11.40
CA THR A 364 -19.01 5.30 -10.33
C THR A 364 -20.32 6.05 -10.19
N PHE A 365 -20.77 6.26 -8.95
CA PHE A 365 -22.04 6.91 -8.65
C PHE A 365 -21.85 7.98 -7.57
N PRO A 366 -22.52 9.13 -7.68
CA PRO A 366 -22.49 10.15 -6.64
C PRO A 366 -23.19 9.66 -5.37
N VAL A 367 -22.73 10.16 -4.22
CA VAL A 367 -23.41 9.96 -2.92
C VAL A 367 -24.07 11.29 -2.58
N GLY A 368 -25.40 11.36 -2.66
CA GLY A 368 -26.12 12.63 -2.56
C GLY A 368 -25.74 13.61 -3.68
N SER A 369 -25.47 14.86 -3.32
CA SER A 369 -25.14 15.96 -4.26
C SER A 369 -23.65 16.29 -4.37
N GLU A 370 -22.76 15.56 -3.69
CA GLU A 370 -21.34 15.92 -3.57
C GLU A 370 -20.37 14.83 -4.04
N PHE A 371 -19.16 15.28 -4.41
CA PHE A 371 -17.99 14.40 -4.42
C PHE A 371 -17.62 14.08 -2.96
N PRO A 372 -17.34 12.80 -2.64
CA PRO A 372 -16.84 11.80 -3.57
C PRO A 372 -17.79 10.64 -3.87
N LEU A 373 -17.48 9.96 -4.98
CA LEU A 373 -18.28 8.90 -5.58
C LEU A 373 -18.08 7.54 -4.91
N ILE A 374 -19.14 6.73 -4.83
CA ILE A 374 -19.04 5.27 -4.67
C ILE A 374 -18.50 4.68 -5.97
N LYS A 375 -17.59 3.71 -5.85
CA LYS A 375 -17.11 2.91 -6.99
C LYS A 375 -17.51 1.45 -6.78
N ILE A 376 -18.15 0.88 -7.79
CA ILE A 376 -18.46 -0.55 -7.84
C ILE A 376 -17.82 -1.13 -9.10
N TYR A 377 -17.07 -2.21 -8.94
CA TYR A 377 -16.46 -2.92 -10.06
C TYR A 377 -16.64 -4.42 -9.93
N ARG A 378 -16.65 -5.12 -11.07
CA ARG A 378 -16.72 -6.58 -11.13
C ARG A 378 -15.42 -7.08 -11.76
N SER A 379 -14.66 -7.87 -11.01
CA SER A 379 -13.47 -8.55 -11.54
C SER A 379 -13.84 -9.64 -12.55
N ILE A 380 -12.83 -10.15 -13.22
CA ILE A 380 -12.99 -11.21 -14.21
C ILE A 380 -13.37 -12.57 -13.54
N ASP A 381 -13.00 -12.79 -12.27
CA ASP A 381 -13.38 -13.96 -11.46
C ASP A 381 -14.69 -13.76 -10.64
N ASP A 382 -15.55 -12.85 -11.07
CA ASP A 382 -16.87 -12.59 -10.48
C ASP A 382 -16.86 -12.11 -9.03
N VAL A 383 -15.78 -11.45 -8.63
CA VAL A 383 -15.70 -10.75 -7.34
C VAL A 383 -16.02 -9.28 -7.57
N TYR A 384 -17.07 -8.80 -6.91
CA TYR A 384 -17.48 -7.40 -6.88
C TYR A 384 -16.70 -6.65 -5.80
N GLY A 385 -16.10 -5.52 -6.16
CA GLY A 385 -15.49 -4.59 -5.21
C GLY A 385 -16.37 -3.35 -5.05
N PHE A 386 -16.48 -2.90 -3.81
CA PHE A 386 -17.18 -1.68 -3.41
C PHE A 386 -16.19 -0.77 -2.70
N GLU A 387 -16.10 0.48 -3.14
CA GLU A 387 -15.23 1.50 -2.54
C GLU A 387 -16.02 2.78 -2.29
N ALA A 388 -16.07 3.21 -1.03
CA ALA A 388 -16.58 4.51 -0.61
C ALA A 388 -15.50 5.26 0.19
N PRO A 389 -14.52 5.89 -0.51
CA PRO A 389 -13.33 6.45 0.15
C PRO A 389 -13.61 7.49 1.23
N SER A 390 -14.56 8.41 1.04
CA SER A 390 -14.94 9.41 2.06
C SER A 390 -15.45 8.79 3.34
N HIS A 391 -16.05 7.61 3.26
CA HIS A 391 -16.68 6.93 4.38
C HIS A 391 -15.78 5.82 4.93
N SER A 392 -14.55 5.68 4.41
CA SER A 392 -13.58 4.67 4.87
C SER A 392 -14.08 3.21 4.76
N LEU A 393 -15.01 2.94 3.84
CA LEU A 393 -15.59 1.61 3.60
C LEU A 393 -15.08 1.02 2.28
N TYR A 394 -14.42 -0.14 2.37
CA TYR A 394 -13.95 -0.90 1.22
C TYR A 394 -14.20 -2.39 1.45
N PHE A 395 -15.01 -3.02 0.61
CA PHE A 395 -15.22 -4.46 0.70
C PHE A 395 -15.25 -5.13 -0.67
N ARG A 396 -15.00 -6.44 -0.66
CA ARG A 396 -15.11 -7.32 -1.82
C ARG A 396 -16.05 -8.48 -1.50
N THR A 397 -16.87 -8.86 -2.46
CA THR A 397 -17.81 -9.98 -2.34
C THR A 397 -17.94 -10.74 -3.65
N ASN A 398 -18.06 -12.07 -3.59
CA ASN A 398 -18.52 -12.88 -4.72
C ASN A 398 -19.95 -13.39 -4.51
N GLY A 399 -20.62 -12.97 -3.42
CA GLY A 399 -21.93 -13.46 -2.99
C GLY A 399 -21.87 -14.51 -1.88
N GLU A 400 -20.84 -15.36 -1.81
CA GLU A 400 -20.67 -16.38 -0.75
C GLU A 400 -19.74 -15.86 0.38
N ARG A 401 -18.75 -15.06 0.00
CA ARG A 401 -17.72 -14.49 0.87
C ARG A 401 -17.77 -12.97 0.87
N ILE A 402 -17.51 -12.36 2.01
CA ILE A 402 -17.28 -10.93 2.19
C ILE A 402 -15.86 -10.74 2.74
N SER A 403 -15.08 -9.86 2.12
CA SER A 403 -13.78 -9.40 2.66
C SER A 403 -13.81 -7.90 2.83
N LEU A 404 -13.71 -7.43 4.07
CA LEU A 404 -13.82 -6.02 4.44
C LEU A 404 -12.44 -5.51 4.87
N SER A 405 -11.99 -4.42 4.26
CA SER A 405 -10.68 -3.80 4.52
C SER A 405 -10.90 -2.33 4.90
N PRO A 406 -11.12 -2.02 6.18
CA PRO A 406 -11.30 -0.64 6.63
C PRO A 406 -9.99 0.17 6.50
N SER A 407 -10.11 1.50 6.51
CA SER A 407 -8.97 2.40 6.64
C SER A 407 -8.38 2.33 8.05
N MET A 408 -7.06 2.50 8.19
CA MET A 408 -6.39 2.61 9.51
C MET A 408 -6.95 3.73 10.39
N THR A 409 -7.61 4.74 9.81
CA THR A 409 -8.31 5.80 10.55
C THR A 409 -9.51 5.30 11.36
N MET A 410 -9.94 4.04 11.15
CA MET A 410 -11.02 3.37 11.85
C MET A 410 -10.59 2.58 13.09
N LYS A 411 -9.29 2.55 13.44
CA LYS A 411 -8.76 1.75 14.56
C LYS A 411 -9.53 2.08 15.85
N GLY A 412 -10.14 1.07 16.48
CA GLY A 412 -10.96 1.20 17.70
C GLY A 412 -12.29 1.95 17.54
N LYS A 413 -12.74 2.24 16.30
CA LYS A 413 -14.02 2.94 16.02
C LYS A 413 -15.08 2.02 15.41
N LEU A 414 -14.71 0.78 15.11
CA LEU A 414 -15.59 -0.17 14.46
C LEU A 414 -16.40 -0.96 15.50
N CYS A 415 -17.49 -1.54 15.04
CA CYS A 415 -18.33 -2.47 15.78
C CYS A 415 -18.99 -3.42 14.79
N GLY A 416 -19.54 -4.52 15.28
CA GLY A 416 -20.11 -5.60 14.47
C GLY A 416 -19.33 -6.89 14.68
N ILE A 417 -19.76 -7.96 14.02
CA ILE A 417 -19.11 -9.26 14.17
C ILE A 417 -17.64 -9.23 13.73
N CYS A 418 -17.23 -8.31 12.85
CA CYS A 418 -15.82 -8.18 12.44
C CYS A 418 -14.89 -7.61 13.53
N GLY A 419 -15.43 -7.18 14.67
CA GLY A 419 -14.68 -6.59 15.78
C GLY A 419 -14.42 -5.09 15.63
N ASP A 420 -13.68 -4.52 16.58
CA ASP A 420 -13.43 -3.09 16.70
C ASP A 420 -12.10 -2.61 16.08
N MET A 421 -11.25 -3.56 15.66
CA MET A 421 -9.95 -3.32 15.05
C MET A 421 -9.03 -2.51 15.97
N ASN A 422 -8.85 -2.97 17.21
CA ASN A 422 -7.96 -2.33 18.17
C ASN A 422 -6.59 -3.03 18.29
N GLY A 423 -6.47 -4.24 17.75
CA GLY A 423 -5.27 -5.09 17.79
C GLY A 423 -5.31 -6.20 18.84
N GLN A 424 -6.42 -6.36 19.57
CA GLN A 424 -6.58 -7.31 20.65
C GLN A 424 -7.56 -8.43 20.25
N THR A 425 -7.14 -9.66 20.52
CA THR A 425 -7.98 -10.84 20.22
C THR A 425 -8.93 -11.18 21.36
N LEU A 426 -8.63 -10.76 22.59
CA LEU A 426 -9.50 -10.93 23.75
C LEU A 426 -10.58 -9.85 23.71
N GLY A 427 -11.85 -10.24 23.79
CA GLY A 427 -12.96 -9.29 23.72
C GLY A 427 -13.17 -8.61 22.35
N ASP A 428 -12.51 -9.11 21.31
CA ASP A 428 -12.53 -8.58 19.93
C ASP A 428 -13.95 -8.29 19.41
N ILE A 429 -14.89 -9.21 19.71
CA ILE A 429 -16.32 -9.03 19.39
C ILE A 429 -17.07 -8.74 20.68
N SER A 430 -17.08 -7.47 21.09
CA SER A 430 -18.01 -6.98 22.10
C SER A 430 -19.40 -6.75 21.49
N GLY A 431 -20.47 -6.83 22.27
CA GLY A 431 -21.82 -6.50 21.81
C GLY A 431 -22.03 -5.01 21.54
N PRO A 432 -23.20 -4.61 21.03
CA PRO A 432 -23.54 -3.20 20.79
C PRO A 432 -23.33 -2.28 22.00
N SER A 433 -23.58 -2.78 23.22
CA SER A 433 -23.36 -2.06 24.49
C SER A 433 -21.97 -2.29 25.09
N ARG A 434 -21.01 -2.79 24.30
CA ARG A 434 -19.65 -3.20 24.72
C ARG A 434 -19.61 -4.29 25.80
N CYS A 435 -20.67 -5.10 25.87
CA CYS A 435 -20.71 -6.29 26.74
C CYS A 435 -19.93 -7.44 26.09
N ILE A 436 -19.31 -8.30 26.89
CA ILE A 436 -18.57 -9.46 26.41
C ILE A 436 -19.39 -10.71 26.67
N TYR A 437 -19.34 -11.62 25.70
CA TYR A 437 -20.11 -12.85 25.72
C TYR A 437 -19.21 -14.07 25.84
N SER A 438 -19.73 -15.12 26.45
CA SER A 438 -18.92 -16.33 26.74
C SER A 438 -18.78 -17.27 25.53
N SER A 439 -19.52 -17.04 24.44
CA SER A 439 -19.50 -17.94 23.27
C SER A 439 -19.65 -17.20 21.94
N PRO A 440 -19.00 -17.70 20.85
CA PRO A 440 -19.13 -17.17 19.49
C PRO A 440 -20.57 -16.98 19.01
N LEU A 441 -21.48 -17.90 19.35
CA LEU A 441 -22.88 -17.81 18.94
C LEU A 441 -23.58 -16.60 19.57
N ALA A 442 -23.30 -16.30 20.85
CA ALA A 442 -23.83 -15.13 21.54
C ALA A 442 -23.20 -13.84 21.01
N GLU A 443 -21.89 -13.84 20.71
CA GLU A 443 -21.20 -12.69 20.08
C GLU A 443 -21.83 -12.32 18.72
N VAL A 444 -22.11 -13.31 17.87
CA VAL A 444 -22.75 -13.09 16.56
C VAL A 444 -24.21 -12.68 16.74
N ALA A 445 -24.95 -13.35 17.64
CA ALA A 445 -26.36 -13.05 17.89
C ALA A 445 -26.59 -11.65 18.47
N ALA A 446 -25.63 -11.10 19.22
CA ALA A 446 -25.68 -9.73 19.73
C ALA A 446 -25.75 -8.68 18.61
N TYR A 447 -25.24 -9.00 17.42
CA TYR A 447 -25.27 -8.14 16.24
C TYR A 447 -26.36 -8.49 15.23
N ARG A 448 -27.26 -9.41 15.59
CA ARG A 448 -28.44 -9.75 14.81
C ARG A 448 -29.49 -8.66 14.91
N VAL A 449 -29.90 -8.11 13.77
CA VAL A 449 -30.95 -7.09 13.67
C VAL A 449 -32.31 -7.77 13.64
N SER A 450 -33.08 -7.59 14.71
CA SER A 450 -34.42 -8.14 14.82
C SER A 450 -35.36 -7.53 13.77
N SER A 451 -36.07 -8.38 13.03
CA SER A 451 -37.09 -7.97 12.07
C SER A 451 -38.26 -8.96 12.10
N PRO A 452 -39.51 -8.52 11.91
CA PRO A 452 -40.65 -9.42 11.77
C PRO A 452 -40.57 -10.37 10.55
N THR A 453 -39.66 -10.06 9.62
CA THR A 453 -39.58 -10.73 8.30
C THR A 453 -38.62 -11.93 8.26
N CYS A 454 -37.96 -12.24 9.36
CA CYS A 454 -37.00 -13.32 9.44
C CYS A 454 -37.27 -14.22 10.65
N SER A 455 -36.65 -15.40 10.66
CA SER A 455 -36.92 -16.47 11.62
C SER A 455 -36.64 -16.02 13.07
N PRO A 456 -37.28 -16.61 14.10
CA PRO A 456 -36.95 -16.32 15.49
C PRO A 456 -35.55 -16.86 15.85
N LEU A 457 -34.84 -16.15 16.74
CA LEU A 457 -33.57 -16.64 17.27
C LEU A 457 -33.82 -17.88 18.15
N GLU A 458 -32.93 -18.88 18.05
CA GLU A 458 -33.00 -20.10 18.86
C GLU A 458 -33.08 -19.78 20.36
N THR A 459 -34.01 -20.45 21.06
CA THR A 459 -34.36 -20.14 22.45
C THR A 459 -33.14 -20.20 23.39
N GLY A 460 -32.27 -21.19 23.24
CA GLY A 460 -31.06 -21.32 24.07
C GLY A 460 -30.07 -20.17 23.86
N ILE A 461 -29.86 -19.74 22.60
CA ILE A 461 -29.00 -18.60 22.28
C ILE A 461 -29.63 -17.30 22.81
N LYS A 462 -30.94 -17.13 22.63
CA LYS A 462 -31.68 -15.96 23.10
C LYS A 462 -31.58 -15.79 24.62
N GLN A 463 -31.90 -16.83 25.40
CA GLN A 463 -31.83 -16.80 26.86
C GLN A 463 -30.42 -16.47 27.35
N LYS A 464 -29.40 -17.10 26.74
CA LYS A 464 -28.00 -16.84 27.07
C LYS A 464 -27.59 -15.40 26.76
N LEU A 465 -27.95 -14.90 25.59
CA LEU A 465 -27.66 -13.53 25.16
C LEU A 465 -28.32 -12.51 26.10
N GLU A 466 -29.57 -12.72 26.49
CA GLU A 466 -30.31 -11.86 27.42
C GLU A 466 -29.64 -11.85 28.80
N ALA A 467 -29.30 -13.02 29.34
CA ALA A 467 -28.64 -13.14 30.64
C ALA A 467 -27.26 -12.46 30.66
N GLU A 468 -26.42 -12.70 29.65
CA GLU A 468 -25.08 -12.12 29.57
C GLU A 468 -25.13 -10.61 29.27
N THR A 469 -26.12 -10.15 28.50
CA THR A 469 -26.33 -8.71 28.26
C THR A 469 -26.79 -8.00 29.54
N ALA A 470 -27.61 -8.63 30.38
CA ALA A 470 -28.01 -8.08 31.66
C ALA A 470 -26.83 -7.94 32.64
N GLN A 471 -25.93 -8.93 32.65
CA GLN A 471 -24.70 -8.87 33.46
C GLN A 471 -23.68 -7.87 32.88
N CYS A 472 -23.62 -7.76 31.55
CA CYS A 472 -22.71 -6.92 30.78
C CYS A 472 -21.26 -6.95 31.29
N ALA A 473 -20.64 -8.14 31.29
CA ALA A 473 -19.22 -8.25 31.59
C ALA A 473 -18.41 -7.37 30.61
N ARG A 474 -17.40 -6.67 31.12
CA ARG A 474 -16.50 -5.81 30.32
C ARG A 474 -15.07 -6.26 30.50
N PHE A 475 -14.28 -6.15 29.45
CA PHE A 475 -12.83 -6.35 29.54
C PHE A 475 -12.23 -5.08 30.13
N GLU A 476 -11.51 -5.26 31.23
CA GLU A 476 -10.68 -4.21 31.80
C GLU A 476 -9.23 -4.57 31.50
N GLU A 477 -8.59 -3.77 30.66
CA GLU A 477 -7.14 -3.84 30.50
C GLU A 477 -6.50 -3.35 31.80
N ILE A 478 -6.03 -4.29 32.62
CA ILE A 478 -5.20 -3.96 33.78
C ILE A 478 -3.78 -3.75 33.24
N PRO A 479 -3.29 -2.49 33.13
CA PRO A 479 -1.94 -2.26 32.66
C PRO A 479 -0.97 -2.90 33.66
N THR A 480 -0.15 -3.83 33.18
CA THR A 480 0.91 -4.42 34.00
C THR A 480 1.87 -3.32 34.46
N GLU A 481 2.48 -3.45 35.64
CA GLU A 481 3.56 -2.54 36.06
C GLU A 481 4.71 -2.50 35.05
N VAL A 482 4.86 -3.56 34.26
CA VAL A 482 5.77 -3.67 33.12
C VAL A 482 5.48 -2.64 32.04
N ILE A 483 4.25 -2.11 31.86
CA ILE A 483 3.97 -1.00 30.94
C ILE A 483 4.55 0.31 31.47
N LYS A 484 4.53 0.56 32.78
CA LYS A 484 5.24 1.71 33.38
C LYS A 484 6.75 1.55 33.20
N THR A 485 7.26 0.33 33.33
CA THR A 485 8.65 -0.02 33.03
C THR A 485 8.96 0.07 31.53
N TYR A 486 8.04 -0.28 30.63
CA TYR A 486 8.24 -0.21 29.19
C TYR A 486 8.21 1.24 28.72
N THR A 487 7.33 2.06 29.29
CA THR A 487 7.31 3.51 29.06
C THR A 487 8.57 4.17 29.62
N SER A 488 9.13 3.65 30.72
CA SER A 488 10.44 4.09 31.22
C SER A 488 11.63 3.54 30.42
N LEU A 489 11.51 2.34 29.83
CA LEU A 489 12.49 1.67 28.95
C LEU A 489 12.52 2.24 27.53
N VAL A 490 11.40 2.78 27.03
CA VAL A 490 11.32 3.52 25.75
C VAL A 490 12.18 4.80 25.79
N GLY A 491 12.64 5.19 26.98
CA GLY A 491 13.60 6.26 27.18
C GLY A 491 12.98 7.64 26.95
N LYS A 492 13.69 8.67 27.41
CA LYS A 492 13.27 10.06 27.21
C LYS A 492 13.14 10.34 25.70
N CYS A 493 11.98 10.87 25.29
CA CYS A 493 11.65 11.21 23.92
C CYS A 493 12.71 12.13 23.26
N THR A 494 13.31 13.00 24.07
CA THR A 494 14.54 13.74 23.75
C THR A 494 15.68 13.14 24.58
N SER A 495 16.72 12.63 23.93
CA SER A 495 17.89 12.05 24.59
C SER A 495 19.19 12.66 24.07
N GLN A 496 20.23 12.68 24.91
CA GLN A 496 21.58 13.10 24.55
C GLN A 496 22.41 11.85 24.34
N LYS A 497 22.80 11.54 23.10
CA LYS A 497 23.57 10.33 22.75
C LYS A 497 24.75 10.69 21.87
N HIS A 498 25.86 9.95 21.97
CA HIS A 498 26.95 10.12 21.02
C HIS A 498 26.49 9.71 19.61
N MET A 499 26.94 10.44 18.59
CA MET A 499 26.67 10.10 17.19
C MET A 499 27.78 9.21 16.65
N ILE A 500 27.41 8.19 15.87
CA ILE A 500 28.34 7.28 15.20
C ILE A 500 28.34 7.60 13.71
N LEU A 501 29.52 7.73 13.11
CA LEU A 501 29.72 7.90 11.67
C LEU A 501 30.76 6.89 11.19
N GLU A 502 30.57 6.31 10.00
CA GLU A 502 31.61 5.48 9.36
C GLU A 502 32.37 6.31 8.33
N ARG A 503 33.71 6.32 8.39
CA ARG A 503 34.55 7.05 7.44
C ARG A 503 35.79 6.22 7.10
N GLY A 504 35.93 5.82 5.84
CA GLY A 504 37.13 5.14 5.35
C GLY A 504 37.43 3.79 6.02
N GLY A 505 36.40 3.09 6.53
CA GLY A 505 36.57 1.85 7.29
C GLY A 505 36.88 2.04 8.78
N GLU A 506 36.90 3.28 9.26
CA GLU A 506 36.99 3.64 10.67
C GLU A 506 35.64 4.10 11.21
N THR A 507 35.39 3.82 12.48
CA THR A 507 34.17 4.20 13.18
C THR A 507 34.45 5.43 14.04
N CYS A 508 33.68 6.48 13.82
CA CYS A 508 33.88 7.78 14.45
C CYS A 508 32.74 8.10 15.41
N PHE A 509 33.07 8.45 16.64
CA PHE A 509 32.13 8.80 17.69
C PHE A 509 32.20 10.31 17.96
N SER A 510 31.06 10.97 18.17
CA SER A 510 31.07 12.36 18.59
C SER A 510 31.71 12.48 19.97
N THR A 511 32.57 13.48 20.18
CA THR A 511 33.25 13.67 21.48
C THR A 511 32.29 14.19 22.56
N THR A 512 31.19 14.84 22.15
CA THR A 512 30.10 15.24 23.02
C THR A 512 28.77 14.62 22.58
N PRO A 513 27.84 14.38 23.52
CA PRO A 513 26.50 13.92 23.18
C PRO A 513 25.74 14.90 22.29
N VAL A 514 24.94 14.33 21.39
CA VAL A 514 24.10 15.01 20.41
C VAL A 514 22.63 14.77 20.77
N THR A 515 21.80 15.80 20.68
CA THR A 515 20.35 15.64 20.87
C THR A 515 19.77 14.75 19.77
N GLN A 516 19.14 13.65 20.15
CA GLN A 516 18.46 12.73 19.24
C GLN A 516 17.08 12.34 19.77
N CYS A 517 16.15 12.09 18.86
CA CYS A 517 14.80 11.65 19.20
C CYS A 517 14.78 10.13 19.42
N GLY A 518 14.00 9.68 20.40
CA GLY A 518 13.72 8.25 20.61
C GLY A 518 12.97 7.64 19.43
N ALA A 519 12.93 6.31 19.36
CA ALA A 519 12.38 5.55 18.23
C ALA A 519 10.89 5.87 17.89
N GLN A 520 10.15 6.46 18.84
CA GLN A 520 8.74 6.86 18.69
C GLN A 520 8.52 8.38 18.76
N CYS A 521 9.57 9.17 18.52
CA CYS A 521 9.57 10.61 18.66
C CYS A 521 10.11 11.30 17.41
N SER A 522 9.57 12.47 17.08
CA SER A 522 10.03 13.30 15.97
C SER A 522 10.48 14.68 16.44
N PRO A 523 11.40 15.33 15.71
CA PRO A 523 11.72 16.74 15.91
C PRO A 523 10.45 17.58 15.78
N LYS A 524 10.23 18.53 16.69
CA LYS A 524 9.15 19.50 16.50
C LYS A 524 9.36 20.30 15.20
N PRO A 525 8.31 20.56 14.40
CA PRO A 525 8.43 21.35 13.17
C PRO A 525 9.13 22.69 13.45
N LYS A 526 10.10 23.07 12.59
CA LYS A 526 10.90 24.32 12.68
C LYS A 526 11.93 24.41 13.83
N GLN A 527 12.27 23.31 14.52
CA GLN A 527 13.25 23.32 15.63
C GLN A 527 14.56 22.55 15.36
N LEU A 528 14.99 22.47 14.10
CA LEU A 528 16.32 21.93 13.76
C LEU A 528 17.34 23.07 13.74
N ILE A 529 18.43 22.90 14.48
CA ILE A 529 19.54 23.86 14.53
C ILE A 529 20.83 23.19 14.05
N SER A 530 21.64 23.93 13.30
CA SER A 530 22.98 23.47 12.89
C SER A 530 23.97 23.70 14.02
N LYS A 531 24.55 22.63 14.57
CA LYS A 531 25.58 22.70 15.62
C LYS A 531 26.83 21.95 15.15
N LYS A 532 28.01 22.52 15.45
CA LYS A 532 29.30 21.91 15.11
C LYS A 532 29.73 20.95 16.21
N PHE A 533 30.03 19.70 15.86
CA PHE A 533 30.49 18.65 16.78
C PHE A 533 31.84 18.10 16.33
N GLY A 534 32.70 17.78 17.31
CA GLY A 534 33.94 17.05 17.10
C GLY A 534 33.71 15.55 17.12
N PHE A 535 34.47 14.81 16.30
CA PHE A 535 34.44 13.36 16.18
C PHE A 535 35.84 12.79 16.40
N THR A 536 35.91 11.66 17.12
CA THR A 536 37.11 10.85 17.28
C THR A 536 36.91 9.54 16.52
N CYS A 537 37.81 9.20 15.60
CA CYS A 537 37.75 8.00 14.78
C CYS A 537 38.66 6.92 15.31
N MET A 538 38.16 5.69 15.33
CA MET A 538 38.87 4.50 15.80
C MET A 538 38.78 3.41 14.74
N LYS A 539 39.88 2.69 14.52
CA LYS A 539 39.89 1.50 13.66
C LYS A 539 39.03 0.39 14.26
N SER A 540 38.52 -0.49 13.40
CA SER A 540 37.76 -1.65 13.85
C SER A 540 38.59 -2.50 14.83
N GLY A 541 37.99 -2.85 15.96
CA GLY A 541 38.65 -3.56 17.05
C GLY A 541 37.74 -3.69 18.27
N ARG A 542 38.17 -4.49 19.26
CA ARG A 542 37.34 -4.84 20.43
C ARG A 542 36.83 -3.61 21.20
N VAL A 543 37.65 -2.57 21.34
CA VAL A 543 37.28 -1.33 22.06
C VAL A 543 36.28 -0.51 21.25
N THR A 544 36.50 -0.39 19.94
CA THR A 544 35.62 0.32 19.01
C THR A 544 34.23 -0.34 18.97
N GLU A 545 34.17 -1.67 18.97
CA GLU A 545 32.90 -2.39 19.00
C GLU A 545 32.20 -2.26 20.36
N LEU A 546 32.95 -2.32 21.47
CA LEU A 546 32.40 -2.06 22.80
C LEU A 546 31.83 -0.64 22.92
N TYR A 547 32.53 0.37 22.38
CA TYR A 547 32.06 1.75 22.39
C TYR A 547 30.82 1.90 21.51
N ARG A 548 30.80 1.25 20.34
CA ARG A 548 29.62 1.19 19.46
C ARG A 548 28.41 0.61 20.20
N GLU A 549 28.55 -0.55 20.83
CA GLU A 549 27.46 -1.18 21.58
C GLU A 549 26.92 -0.27 22.69
N LYS A 550 27.82 0.31 23.51
CA LYS A 550 27.43 1.22 24.59
C LYS A 550 26.72 2.47 24.07
N VAL A 551 27.20 3.06 22.97
CA VAL A 551 26.57 4.24 22.36
C VAL A 551 25.20 3.90 21.75
N ILE A 552 25.05 2.74 21.10
CA ILE A 552 23.76 2.25 20.58
C ILE A 552 22.75 2.06 21.73
N GLN A 553 23.21 1.50 22.85
CA GLN A 553 22.41 1.38 24.08
C GLN A 553 22.05 2.72 24.73
N GLY A 554 22.61 3.84 24.24
CA GLY A 554 22.31 5.18 24.71
C GLY A 554 23.12 5.63 25.92
N LEU A 555 24.21 4.92 26.25
CA LEU A 555 25.12 5.33 27.31
C LEU A 555 25.98 6.50 26.83
N VAL A 556 26.09 7.53 27.68
CA VAL A 556 27.05 8.63 27.48
C VAL A 556 28.40 8.15 27.98
N LEU A 557 29.43 8.27 27.15
CA LEU A 557 30.80 7.82 27.44
C LEU A 557 31.67 9.05 27.71
N PRO A 558 31.96 9.38 28.99
CA PRO A 558 32.78 10.54 29.34
C PRO A 558 34.18 10.50 28.72
N GLU A 559 34.70 9.30 28.48
CA GLU A 559 36.03 9.06 27.91
C GLU A 559 36.16 9.66 26.51
N LEU A 560 35.09 9.65 25.71
CA LEU A 560 35.07 10.22 24.36
C LEU A 560 35.34 11.74 24.35
N LYS A 561 35.05 12.45 25.45
CA LYS A 561 35.31 13.88 25.58
C LYS A 561 36.81 14.19 25.71
N SER A 562 37.57 13.25 26.27
CA SER A 562 39.02 13.38 26.50
C SER A 562 39.87 12.91 25.31
N LEU A 563 39.27 12.20 24.35
CA LEU A 563 39.98 11.70 23.18
C LEU A 563 40.22 12.81 22.14
N PRO A 564 41.31 12.70 21.36
CA PRO A 564 41.63 13.69 20.33
C PRO A 564 40.54 13.71 19.24
N VAL A 565 40.15 14.92 18.86
CA VAL A 565 39.18 15.17 17.78
C VAL A 565 39.87 14.96 16.44
N THR A 566 39.48 13.92 15.71
CA THR A 566 39.96 13.60 14.36
C THR A 566 39.42 14.60 13.33
N PHE A 567 38.15 15.00 13.45
CA PHE A 567 37.56 16.04 12.61
C PHE A 567 36.35 16.68 13.29
N SER A 568 35.89 17.83 12.80
CA SER A 568 34.65 18.46 13.25
C SER A 568 33.74 18.75 12.07
N THR A 569 32.42 18.55 12.24
CA THR A 569 31.43 18.84 11.21
C THR A 569 30.16 19.45 11.81
N ALA A 570 29.44 20.23 11.01
CA ALA A 570 28.13 20.75 11.37
C ALA A 570 27.06 19.65 11.19
N VAL A 571 26.18 19.50 12.17
CA VAL A 571 25.12 18.50 12.21
C VAL A 571 23.81 19.22 12.54
N LEU A 572 22.75 18.93 11.78
CA LEU A 572 21.40 19.41 12.07
C LEU A 572 20.82 18.56 13.20
N VAL A 573 20.50 19.21 14.32
CA VAL A 573 20.00 18.53 15.52
C VAL A 573 18.72 19.18 16.02
N PRO A 574 17.76 18.41 16.56
CA PRO A 574 16.56 18.97 17.18
C PRO A 574 16.90 19.70 18.48
N GLN A 575 16.21 20.80 18.76
CA GLN A 575 16.21 21.39 20.10
C GLN A 575 15.42 20.52 21.10
N SER A 576 14.28 19.98 20.66
CA SER A 576 13.46 19.05 21.44
C SER A 576 12.68 18.11 20.51
N CYS A 577 12.30 16.95 21.04
CA CYS A 577 11.51 15.94 20.35
C CYS A 577 10.14 15.78 21.03
N SER A 578 9.12 15.48 20.25
CA SER A 578 7.77 15.16 20.71
C SER A 578 7.37 13.76 20.27
N SER A 579 6.54 13.09 21.08
CA SER A 579 5.99 11.78 20.73
C SER A 579 5.20 11.89 19.42
N ILE A 580 5.44 10.95 18.51
CA ILE A 580 4.67 10.82 17.26
C ILE A 580 3.25 10.30 17.58
N VAL A 581 3.06 9.70 18.75
CA VAL A 581 1.77 9.27 19.28
C VAL A 581 1.10 10.47 19.98
N SER A 582 0.52 11.37 19.20
CA SER A 582 -0.38 12.41 19.70
C SER A 582 -1.77 12.19 19.13
N GLY A 583 -2.56 11.40 19.86
CA GLY A 583 -3.99 11.16 19.62
C GLY A 583 -4.75 10.72 20.88
N HIS A 584 -4.13 10.72 22.06
CA HIS A 584 -4.84 10.62 23.33
C HIS A 584 -4.77 11.98 24.06
N PRO A 585 -5.91 12.57 24.43
CA PRO A 585 -5.92 13.64 25.41
C PRO A 585 -5.50 13.05 26.76
N SER A 586 -4.49 13.65 27.37
CA SER A 586 -4.28 13.54 28.81
C SER A 586 -5.57 14.01 29.51
N SER A 587 -6.26 13.10 30.17
CA SER A 587 -7.27 13.43 31.19
C SER A 587 -6.56 13.85 32.48
N PRO A 588 -7.20 14.67 33.34
CA PRO A 588 -6.56 15.63 34.23
C PRO A 588 -5.68 15.05 35.34
#